data_AF-A0AA87B293-F1
#
_entry.id   AF-A0AA87B293-F1
#
_cell.length_a   1.000
_cell.length_b   1.000
_cell.length_c   1.000
_cell.angle_alpha   90.00
_cell.angle_beta   90.00
_cell.angle_gamma   90.00
#
_symmetry.space_group_name_H-M   'P 1'
#
loop_
_entity.id
_entity.type
_entity.pdbx_description
1 polymer ?
#
loop_
_entity_poly.entity_id
_entity_poly.type
_entity_poly.pdbx_seq_one_letter_code
_entity_poly.pdbx_strand_id
1 'polypeptide(L)'
;MAVDIRTSSPTFGQWAAVELSPENGEQLWVPAGFAHGFMTLVADTVISYKVTAPYSAAHDRGVKWDDPAIGINWPNVGDCVLSDKDAKQPLLSELPEYFTYRNTEN
;
A
#
# COMPACT_ATOMS: atom_id res chain seq x y z
N MET A 1 1.40 -1.82 -5.42
CA MET A 1 2.30 -2.42 -4.42
C MET A 1 1.55 -2.77 -3.15
N ALA A 2 2.11 -3.65 -2.33
CA ALA A 2 1.60 -3.98 -1.01
C ALA A 2 2.75 -3.93 0.02
N VAL A 3 2.51 -3.34 1.18
CA VAL A 3 3.44 -3.28 2.31
C VAL A 3 2.85 -4.07 3.47
N ASP A 4 3.64 -4.96 4.06
CA ASP A 4 3.20 -5.72 5.23
C ASP A 4 3.26 -4.84 6.49
N ILE A 5 2.09 -4.49 7.04
CA ILE A 5 1.97 -3.69 8.26
C ILE A 5 1.46 -4.53 9.44
N ARG A 6 1.51 -5.87 9.34
CA ARG A 6 1.02 -6.77 10.39
C ARG A 6 2.10 -6.92 11.45
N THR A 7 1.84 -6.46 12.67
CA THR A 7 2.76 -6.60 13.79
C THR A 7 3.13 -8.07 14.00
N SER A 8 4.36 -8.33 14.43
CA SER A 8 4.93 -9.69 14.56
C SER A 8 5.08 -10.49 13.26
N SER A 9 4.78 -9.91 12.09
CA SER A 9 5.09 -10.55 10.81
C SER A 9 6.61 -10.65 10.61
N PRO A 10 7.14 -11.80 10.14
CA PRO A 10 8.55 -11.90 9.76
C PRO A 10 8.92 -10.99 8.60
N THR A 11 7.93 -10.51 7.84
CA THR A 11 8.09 -9.59 6.70
C THR A 11 7.57 -8.18 7.00
N PHE A 12 7.35 -7.82 8.27
CA PHE A 12 6.87 -6.47 8.62
C PHE A 12 7.76 -5.37 8.02
N GLY A 13 7.12 -4.38 7.40
CA GLY A 13 7.79 -3.27 6.69
C GLY A 13 8.32 -3.63 5.31
N GLN A 14 8.34 -4.91 4.93
CA GLN A 14 8.71 -5.31 3.57
C GLN A 14 7.55 -5.06 2.60
N TRP A 15 7.90 -4.87 1.33
CA TRP A 15 6.95 -4.57 0.29
C TRP A 15 7.19 -5.40 -0.97
N ALA A 16 6.13 -5.58 -1.74
CA ALA A 16 6.17 -6.17 -3.07
C ALA A 16 5.43 -5.25 -4.05
N ALA A 17 5.94 -5.15 -5.28
CA ALA A 17 5.32 -4.40 -6.35
C ALA A 17 5.36 -5.17 -7.66
N VAL A 18 4.44 -4.81 -8.53
CA VAL A 18 4.32 -5.30 -9.90
C VAL A 18 3.83 -4.13 -10.75
N GLU A 19 4.33 -4.03 -11.97
CA GLU A 19 3.80 -3.08 -12.95
C GLU A 19 2.49 -3.63 -13.50
N LEU A 20 1.43 -2.84 -13.49
CA LEU A 20 0.14 -3.24 -14.03
C LEU A 20 -0.13 -2.46 -15.30
N SER A 21 -0.42 -3.16 -16.38
CA SER A 21 -0.75 -2.54 -17.66
C SER A 21 -1.88 -3.30 -18.36
N PRO A 22 -2.60 -2.65 -19.29
CA PRO A 22 -3.59 -3.35 -20.13
C PRO A 22 -2.98 -4.51 -20.92
N GLU A 23 -1.70 -4.41 -21.29
CA GLU A 23 -0.98 -5.37 -22.12
C GLU A 23 -0.56 -6.62 -21.34
N ASN A 24 -0.13 -6.47 -20.08
CA ASN A 24 0.26 -7.63 -19.27
C ASN A 24 -0.94 -8.34 -18.64
N GLY A 25 -2.07 -7.65 -18.47
CA GLY A 25 -3.30 -8.22 -17.93
C GLY A 25 -3.17 -8.74 -16.50
N GLU A 26 -2.13 -8.31 -15.78
CA GLU A 26 -1.85 -8.76 -14.42
C GLU A 26 -2.78 -8.08 -13.41
N GLN A 27 -2.93 -8.72 -12.24
CA GLN A 27 -3.69 -8.18 -11.12
C GLN A 27 -2.91 -8.40 -9.83
N LEU A 28 -2.93 -7.39 -8.97
CA LEU A 28 -2.34 -7.47 -7.64
C LEU A 28 -3.42 -7.77 -6.60
N TRP A 29 -3.35 -8.94 -5.97
CA TRP A 29 -4.15 -9.23 -4.79
C TRP A 29 -3.46 -8.71 -3.54
N VAL A 30 -4.19 -7.95 -2.72
CA VAL A 30 -3.70 -7.39 -1.46
C VAL A 30 -4.49 -8.00 -0.31
N PRO A 31 -3.86 -8.84 0.54
CA PRO A 31 -4.53 -9.41 1.70
C PRO A 31 -4.87 -8.36 2.78
N ALA A 32 -5.83 -8.68 3.65
CA ALA A 32 -6.11 -7.85 4.82
C ALA A 32 -4.85 -7.70 5.71
N GLY A 33 -4.65 -6.50 6.23
CA GLY A 33 -3.46 -6.17 7.03
C GLY A 33 -2.25 -5.73 6.23
N PHE A 34 -2.36 -5.55 4.92
CA PHE A 34 -1.35 -4.88 4.11
C PHE A 34 -1.80 -3.46 3.78
N ALA A 35 -0.85 -2.52 3.75
CA ALA A 35 -1.07 -1.22 3.14
C ALA A 35 -0.92 -1.34 1.61
N HIS A 36 -1.73 -0.59 0.86
CA HIS A 36 -1.73 -0.60 -0.61
C HIS A 36 -1.48 0.79 -1.16
N GLY A 37 -0.71 0.87 -2.24
CA GLY A 37 -0.49 2.09 -3.00
C GLY A 37 -0.14 1.77 -4.45
N PHE A 38 -0.16 2.79 -5.30
CA PHE A 38 0.29 2.73 -6.68
C PHE A 38 0.78 4.11 -7.14
N MET A 39 1.55 4.10 -8.23
CA MET A 39 1.92 5.30 -8.96
C MET A 39 1.57 5.06 -10.43
N THR A 40 0.82 5.98 -11.02
CA THR A 40 0.52 5.94 -12.45
C THR A 40 1.77 6.31 -13.23
N LEU A 41 2.18 5.47 -14.19
CA LEU A 41 3.39 5.70 -14.99
C LEU A 41 3.13 6.54 -16.25
N VAL A 42 1.86 6.61 -16.68
CA VAL A 42 1.41 7.35 -17.85
C VAL A 42 0.14 8.13 -17.53
N ALA A 43 -0.13 9.17 -18.32
CA ALA A 43 -1.35 9.96 -18.22
C ALA A 43 -2.61 9.12 -18.47
N ASP A 44 -3.75 9.61 -17.99
CA ASP A 44 -5.08 9.02 -18.22
C ASP A 44 -5.21 7.53 -17.81
N THR A 45 -4.42 7.11 -16.82
CA THR A 45 -4.48 5.76 -16.26
C THR A 45 -5.77 5.54 -15.49
N VAL A 46 -6.48 4.45 -15.78
CA VAL A 46 -7.66 3.99 -15.03
C VAL A 46 -7.30 2.78 -14.19
N ILE A 47 -7.60 2.83 -12.90
CA ILE A 47 -7.46 1.69 -11.99
C ILE A 47 -8.84 1.25 -11.52
N SER A 48 -9.10 -0.04 -11.65
CA SER A 48 -10.30 -0.69 -11.14
C SER A 48 -9.90 -1.75 -10.13
N TYR A 49 -10.59 -1.79 -8.99
CA TYR A 49 -10.32 -2.78 -7.96
C TYR A 49 -11.62 -3.30 -7.35
N LYS A 50 -11.58 -4.58 -6.93
CA LYS A 50 -12.65 -5.22 -6.18
C LYS A 50 -12.30 -5.15 -4.70
N VAL A 51 -13.29 -4.84 -3.87
CA VAL A 51 -13.13 -4.75 -2.42
C VAL A 51 -13.98 -5.83 -1.73
N THR A 52 -13.53 -6.26 -0.56
CA THR A 52 -14.27 -7.21 0.29
C THR A 52 -15.25 -6.49 1.22
N ALA A 53 -15.14 -5.17 1.39
CA ALA A 53 -16.02 -4.36 2.23
C ALA A 53 -16.25 -2.97 1.61
N PRO A 54 -17.41 -2.33 1.88
CA PRO A 54 -17.67 -0.94 1.48
C PRO A 54 -16.70 0.05 2.14
N TYR A 55 -16.52 1.21 1.51
CA TYR A 55 -15.71 2.30 2.06
C TYR A 55 -16.24 2.80 3.41
N SER A 56 -15.32 3.09 4.33
CA SER A 56 -15.62 3.69 5.63
C SER A 56 -14.56 4.70 6.02
N ALA A 57 -14.87 6.00 5.91
CA ALA A 57 -13.95 7.08 6.24
C ALA A 57 -13.41 7.00 7.69
N ALA A 58 -14.23 6.52 8.63
CA ALA A 58 -13.82 6.37 10.02
C ALA A 58 -12.72 5.31 10.22
N HIS A 59 -12.60 4.34 9.31
CA HIS A 59 -11.63 3.24 9.36
C HIS A 59 -10.54 3.37 8.30
N ASP A 60 -10.61 4.39 7.45
CA ASP A 60 -9.60 4.68 6.44
C ASP A 60 -8.32 5.19 7.11
N ARG A 61 -7.21 4.50 6.88
CA ARG A 61 -5.89 4.76 7.45
C ARG A 61 -4.84 4.62 6.36
N GLY A 62 -3.70 5.28 6.53
CA GLY A 62 -2.58 5.18 5.61
C GLY A 62 -1.24 5.22 6.31
N VAL A 63 -0.20 5.01 5.52
CA VAL A 63 1.21 5.13 5.90
C VAL A 63 1.88 6.04 4.88
N LYS A 64 2.88 6.78 5.31
CA LYS A 64 3.65 7.68 4.45
C LYS A 64 4.24 6.90 3.26
N TRP A 65 3.90 7.34 2.05
CA TRP A 65 4.23 6.63 0.81
C TRP A 65 5.75 6.54 0.55
N ASP A 66 6.50 7.55 1.00
CA ASP A 66 7.96 7.69 0.95
C ASP A 66 8.62 7.45 2.32
N ASP A 67 7.99 6.64 3.18
CA ASP A 67 8.58 6.28 4.46
C ASP A 67 9.97 5.62 4.25
N PRO A 68 11.05 6.18 4.84
CA PRO A 68 12.40 5.68 4.64
C PRO A 68 12.65 4.30 5.25
N ALA A 69 11.85 3.87 6.25
CA ALA A 69 11.93 2.54 6.83
C ALA A 69 11.30 1.48 5.92
N ILE A 70 10.30 1.84 5.11
CA ILE A 70 9.77 0.95 4.06
C ILE A 70 10.70 0.97 2.84
N GLY A 71 11.21 2.16 2.46
CA GLY A 71 12.21 2.30 1.41
C GLY A 71 11.71 1.85 0.03
N ILE A 72 10.47 2.20 -0.31
CA ILE A 72 9.87 1.84 -1.59
C ILE A 72 10.60 2.54 -2.73
N ASN A 73 11.04 1.77 -3.73
CA ASN A 73 11.68 2.31 -4.92
C ASN A 73 10.64 2.75 -5.96
N TRP A 74 10.04 3.92 -5.72
CA TRP A 74 9.09 4.52 -6.65
C TRP A 74 9.81 5.03 -7.91
N PRO A 75 9.31 4.74 -9.11
CA PRO A 75 9.84 5.35 -10.33
C PRO A 75 9.53 6.86 -10.34
N ASN A 76 10.38 7.69 -10.94
CA ASN A 76 10.07 9.08 -11.32
C ASN A 76 9.39 9.96 -10.24
N VAL A 77 9.92 9.95 -9.01
CA VAL A 77 9.34 10.66 -7.86
C VAL A 77 9.18 12.18 -8.05
N GLY A 78 10.04 12.81 -8.88
CA GLY A 78 10.11 14.27 -9.02
C GLY A 78 8.81 14.94 -9.47
N ASP A 79 7.97 14.24 -10.23
CA ASP A 79 6.70 14.76 -10.77
C ASP A 79 5.48 14.16 -10.05
N CYS A 80 5.68 13.51 -8.90
CA CYS A 80 4.60 12.87 -8.17
C CYS A 80 3.60 13.90 -7.63
N VAL A 81 2.33 13.73 -7.98
CA VAL A 81 1.22 14.51 -7.43
C VAL A 81 0.53 13.68 -6.36
N LEU A 82 0.39 14.25 -5.17
CA LEU A 82 -0.26 13.61 -4.03
C LEU A 82 -1.48 14.40 -3.59
N SER A 83 -2.44 13.70 -3.01
CA SER A 83 -3.52 14.36 -2.28
C SER A 83 -3.00 14.94 -0.96
N ASP A 84 -3.70 15.95 -0.43
CA ASP A 84 -3.41 16.49 0.92
C ASP A 84 -3.48 15.42 2.01
N LYS A 85 -4.34 14.41 1.82
CA LYS A 85 -4.50 13.29 2.74
C LYS A 85 -3.26 12.41 2.73
N ASP A 86 -2.77 12.04 1.54
CA ASP A 86 -1.62 11.14 1.40
C ASP A 86 -0.30 11.81 1.80
N ALA A 87 -0.19 13.12 1.58
CA ALA A 87 0.96 13.91 2.00
C ALA A 87 1.14 14.00 3.54
N LYS A 88 0.08 13.72 4.31
CA LYS A 88 0.03 13.85 5.77
C LYS A 88 -0.05 12.51 6.51
N GLN A 89 0.14 11.40 5.81
CA GLN A 89 0.13 10.09 6.46
C GLN A 89 1.33 9.94 7.41
N PRO A 90 1.15 9.25 8.55
CA PRO A 90 2.21 9.04 9.53
C PRO A 90 3.27 8.05 9.04
N LEU A 91 4.43 8.04 9.70
CA LEU A 91 5.47 7.03 9.48
C LEU A 91 4.99 5.65 9.92
N LEU A 92 5.58 4.59 9.35
CA LEU A 92 5.33 3.20 9.73
C LEU A 92 5.52 2.99 11.24
N SER A 93 6.56 3.61 11.81
CA SER A 93 6.87 3.53 13.25
C SER A 93 5.84 4.22 14.16
N GLU A 94 5.01 5.08 13.60
CA GLU A 94 3.98 5.84 14.33
C GLU A 94 2.61 5.18 14.24
N LEU A 95 2.46 4.11 13.44
CA LEU A 95 1.22 3.40 13.31
C LEU A 95 0.88 2.66 14.62
N PRO A 96 -0.39 2.73 15.08
CA PRO A 96 -0.92 1.77 16.03
C PRO A 96 -0.84 0.34 15.49
N GLU A 97 -0.94 -0.63 16.40
CA GLU A 97 -1.19 -2.01 16.02
C GLU A 97 -2.61 -2.17 15.47
N TYR A 98 -2.74 -2.14 14.14
CA TYR A 98 -4.02 -2.37 13.45
C TYR A 98 -4.28 -3.86 13.20
N PHE A 99 -3.22 -4.60 12.86
CA PHE A 99 -3.27 -6.00 12.50
C PHE A 99 -2.09 -6.73 13.12
N THR A 100 -2.34 -7.91 13.67
CA THR A 100 -1.30 -8.82 14.16
C THR A 100 -1.19 -9.99 13.21
N TYR A 101 0.04 -10.31 12.79
CA TYR A 101 0.31 -11.51 12.02
C TYR A 101 0.04 -12.74 12.89
N ARG A 102 -0.80 -13.64 12.38
CA ARG A 102 -1.06 -14.93 13.00
C ARG A 102 -0.52 -15.98 12.05
N ASN A 103 0.48 -16.74 12.51
CA ASN A 103 0.91 -17.92 11.77
C ASN A 103 -0.24 -18.93 11.83
N THR A 104 -0.94 -19.12 10.72
CA THR A 104 -1.94 -20.18 10.60
C THR A 104 -1.23 -21.50 10.31
N GLU A 105 -0.40 -21.94 11.25
CA GLU A 105 -0.10 -23.37 11.42
C GLU A 105 -1.08 -23.87 12.49
N ASN A 106 -2.30 -24.15 12.04
CA ASN A 106 -3.32 -25.09 12.58
C ASN A 106 -4.65 -24.88 11.87
#